data_AF-H0EUG3-F1
#
_entry.id   AF-H0EUG3-F1
#
_cell.length_a   1.000
_cell.length_b   1.000
_cell.length_c   1.000
_cell.angle_alpha   90.00
_cell.angle_beta   90.00
_cell.angle_gamma   90.00
#
_symmetry.space_group_name_H-M   'P 1'
#
loop_
_entity.id
_entity.type
_entity.pdbx_description
1 polymer ?
#
loop_
_entity_poly.entity_id
_entity_poly.type
_entity_poly.pdbx_seq_one_letter_code
_entity_poly.pdbx_strand_id
1 'polypeptide(L)'
;MSGNGKKVSHKATSVGPAQNGGGCVETGPFANPVSPMADPAPPKNPRSDGYGINTRCLRRDIGPYLVSKGSTTAMMVNLITSKTTIGPFQDTMQGGNPGVHTSAHFTIGSDPGGDFYTSPNDPAFWLLHGQIDRLWTIWQSQDLPNRMQVIAGGTSMMGGGAAQKLTDNIDISNVASKVYQIKDLVSITDGPFCYVYE
;
A
#
# COMPACT_ATOMS: atom_id res chain seq x y z
N MET A 1 5.16 9.38 11.92
CA MET A 1 3.77 8.88 11.90
C MET A 1 3.43 8.10 13.18
N SER A 2 3.72 8.62 14.39
CA SER A 2 3.72 7.83 15.65
C SER A 2 4.58 6.54 15.60
N GLY A 3 4.68 5.84 16.74
CA GLY A 3 5.53 4.65 16.90
C GLY A 3 4.78 3.31 16.82
N ASN A 4 5.31 2.31 17.52
CA ASN A 4 4.69 1.00 17.65
C ASN A 4 3.46 1.04 18.59
N GLY A 5 2.61 0.03 18.49
CA GLY A 5 1.52 -0.19 19.44
C GLY A 5 2.02 -0.75 20.77
N LYS A 6 1.21 -0.59 21.82
CA LYS A 6 1.41 -1.27 23.09
C LYS A 6 1.53 -2.78 22.87
N LYS A 7 2.53 -3.40 23.49
CA LYS A 7 2.70 -4.85 23.41
C LYS A 7 1.50 -5.59 24.02
N VAL A 8 0.91 -6.48 23.24
CA VAL A 8 -0.15 -7.40 23.68
C VAL A 8 0.17 -8.82 23.24
N SER A 9 -0.40 -9.82 23.93
CA SER A 9 -0.30 -11.21 23.45
C SER A 9 -1.30 -11.42 22.31
N HIS A 10 -0.82 -11.89 21.16
CA HIS A 10 -1.64 -12.21 19.99
C HIS A 10 -0.95 -13.29 19.13
N LYS A 11 -1.70 -13.88 18.21
CA LYS A 11 -1.22 -15.00 17.39
C LYS A 11 -0.45 -14.50 16.16
N ALA A 12 0.31 -15.41 15.56
CA ALA A 12 0.84 -15.23 14.21
C ALA A 12 -0.31 -15.14 13.20
N THR A 13 -0.06 -14.43 12.10
CA THR A 13 -0.98 -14.31 10.97
C THR A 13 -0.46 -15.13 9.78
N SER A 14 -1.22 -15.18 8.68
CA SER A 14 -0.77 -15.82 7.44
C SER A 14 0.46 -15.15 6.81
N VAL A 15 0.78 -13.90 7.19
CA VAL A 15 1.89 -13.12 6.63
C VAL A 15 3.14 -13.12 7.50
N GLY A 16 3.03 -13.54 8.77
CA GLY A 16 4.20 -13.58 9.65
C GLY A 16 3.87 -13.78 11.14
N PRO A 17 4.93 -13.94 11.97
CA PRO A 17 4.78 -14.08 13.41
C PRO A 17 4.39 -12.74 14.06
N ALA A 18 3.79 -12.84 15.25
CA ALA A 18 3.56 -11.69 16.13
C ALA A 18 4.87 -10.98 16.48
N GLN A 19 4.85 -9.65 16.52
CA GLN A 19 6.00 -8.81 16.86
C GLN A 19 5.86 -8.27 18.29
N ASN A 20 6.43 -7.08 18.55
CA ASN A 20 6.50 -6.49 19.89
C ASN A 20 5.40 -5.44 20.15
N GLY A 21 4.36 -5.38 19.32
CA GLY A 21 3.23 -4.46 19.46
C GLY A 21 1.89 -5.19 19.53
N GLY A 22 0.99 -4.81 18.64
CA GLY A 22 -0.36 -5.38 18.47
C GLY A 22 -1.47 -4.53 19.07
N GLY A 23 -1.20 -3.74 20.13
CA GLY A 23 -2.17 -2.86 20.80
C GLY A 23 -2.21 -1.44 20.23
N CYS A 24 -2.90 -0.54 20.93
CA CYS A 24 -3.01 0.87 20.55
C CYS A 24 -1.65 1.58 20.54
N VAL A 25 -1.47 2.50 19.60
CA VAL A 25 -0.40 3.49 19.62
C VAL A 25 -0.70 4.49 20.74
N GLU A 26 0.19 4.57 21.74
CA GLU A 26 -0.03 5.41 22.94
C GLU A 26 0.77 6.74 22.90
N THR A 27 1.67 6.91 21.94
CA THR A 27 2.56 8.09 21.86
C THR A 27 2.69 8.65 20.44
N GLY A 28 3.12 9.91 20.36
CA GLY A 28 3.30 10.63 19.11
C GLY A 28 2.03 11.31 18.59
N PRO A 29 2.11 11.98 17.43
CA PRO A 29 1.05 12.87 16.94
C PRO A 29 -0.25 12.16 16.52
N PHE A 30 -0.26 10.83 16.43
CA PHE A 30 -1.39 10.02 15.96
C PHE A 30 -1.85 8.97 17.00
N ALA A 31 -1.68 9.23 18.30
CA ALA A 31 -2.13 8.33 19.37
C ALA A 31 -3.68 8.20 19.50
N ASN A 32 -4.44 8.68 18.51
CA ASN A 32 -5.91 8.83 18.50
C ASN A 32 -6.51 8.22 17.19
N PRO A 33 -7.83 7.96 17.11
CA PRO A 33 -8.39 6.76 16.48
C PRO A 33 -8.41 6.64 14.94
N VAL A 34 -8.12 5.43 14.41
CA VAL A 34 -8.31 4.97 13.00
C VAL A 34 -8.50 3.42 12.90
N SER A 35 -8.92 2.85 11.75
CA SER A 35 -9.83 1.66 11.59
C SER A 35 -9.55 0.76 10.35
N PRO A 36 -9.97 -0.57 10.19
CA PRO A 36 -9.73 -1.90 10.86
C PRO A 36 -8.54 -2.74 10.34
N MET A 37 -7.98 -3.67 11.16
CA MET A 37 -7.65 -5.13 10.95
C MET A 37 -6.54 -5.59 11.93
N ALA A 38 -6.89 -6.16 13.08
CA ALA A 38 -5.90 -6.57 14.09
C ALA A 38 -6.27 -7.88 14.79
N ASP A 39 -5.32 -8.49 15.51
CA ASP A 39 -5.59 -9.55 16.49
C ASP A 39 -5.31 -8.99 17.91
N PRO A 40 -6.25 -9.06 18.88
CA PRO A 40 -7.66 -9.45 18.72
C PRO A 40 -8.41 -8.56 17.73
N ALA A 41 -9.37 -9.14 17.03
CA ALA A 41 -10.21 -8.44 16.06
C ALA A 41 -10.84 -7.18 16.67
N PRO A 42 -10.81 -6.03 15.98
CA PRO A 42 -11.55 -4.86 16.44
C PRO A 42 -13.06 -5.15 16.46
N PRO A 43 -13.87 -4.38 17.24
CA PRO A 43 -15.32 -4.46 17.17
C PRO A 43 -15.82 -4.37 15.73
N LYS A 44 -16.81 -5.21 15.39
CA LYS A 44 -17.40 -5.23 14.04
C LYS A 44 -17.97 -3.85 13.71
N ASN A 45 -17.87 -3.46 12.44
CA ASN A 45 -18.55 -2.26 11.97
C ASN A 45 -20.07 -2.42 12.20
N PRO A 46 -20.76 -1.40 12.74
CA PRO A 46 -22.20 -1.48 12.98
C PRO A 46 -23.01 -1.60 11.69
N ARG A 47 -22.45 -1.24 10.53
CA ARG A 47 -23.04 -1.46 9.21
C ARG A 47 -22.33 -2.61 8.49
N SER A 48 -23.11 -3.46 7.83
CA SER A 48 -22.59 -4.59 7.05
C SER A 48 -21.84 -4.17 5.79
N ASP A 49 -22.02 -2.92 5.33
CA ASP A 49 -21.31 -2.34 4.19
C ASP A 49 -19.93 -1.77 4.54
N GLY A 50 -19.53 -1.79 5.82
CA GLY A 50 -18.24 -1.29 6.29
C GLY A 50 -18.16 0.24 6.45
N TYR A 51 -19.21 0.99 6.13
CA TYR A 51 -19.21 2.47 6.16
C TYR A 51 -19.79 3.07 7.46
N GLY A 52 -20.08 2.24 8.47
CA GLY A 52 -20.56 2.73 9.77
C GLY A 52 -19.46 3.37 10.60
N ILE A 53 -19.84 4.35 11.42
CA ILE A 53 -18.94 4.98 12.39
C ILE A 53 -18.48 3.91 13.39
N ASN A 54 -17.19 3.60 13.38
CA ASN A 54 -16.56 2.60 14.25
C ASN A 54 -15.27 3.18 14.82
N THR A 55 -15.37 4.05 15.82
CA THR A 55 -14.21 4.75 16.39
C THR A 55 -13.37 3.81 17.26
N ARG A 56 -12.06 3.72 17.00
CA ARG A 56 -11.08 2.94 17.79
C ARG A 56 -9.64 3.38 17.53
N CYS A 57 -8.72 3.12 18.45
CA CYS A 57 -7.32 3.55 18.35
C CYS A 57 -6.59 2.97 17.11
N LEU A 58 -5.61 3.72 16.59
CA LEU A 58 -4.58 3.17 15.69
C LEU A 58 -3.82 2.05 16.42
N ARG A 59 -3.65 0.88 15.81
CA ARG A 59 -2.86 -0.23 16.35
C ARG A 59 -1.75 -0.61 15.38
N ARG A 60 -0.62 -1.01 15.92
CA ARG A 60 0.55 -1.43 15.12
C ARG A 60 1.30 -2.55 15.77
N ASP A 61 1.87 -3.42 14.94
CA ASP A 61 2.73 -4.52 15.38
C ASP A 61 4.03 -4.52 14.58
N ILE A 62 4.79 -3.43 14.75
CA ILE A 62 6.01 -3.19 13.97
C ILE A 62 7.09 -4.18 14.38
N GLY A 63 7.69 -4.84 13.38
CA GLY A 63 8.85 -5.70 13.60
C GLY A 63 9.66 -6.00 12.34
N PRO A 64 10.88 -6.52 12.51
CA PRO A 64 11.86 -6.63 11.42
C PRO A 64 11.60 -7.81 10.48
N TYR A 65 10.73 -8.75 10.86
CA TYR A 65 10.54 -10.01 10.14
C TYR A 65 10.20 -9.78 8.67
N LEU A 66 9.15 -9.00 8.39
CA LEU A 66 8.69 -8.76 7.02
C LEU A 66 9.63 -7.87 6.22
N VAL A 67 10.22 -6.85 6.86
CA VAL A 67 11.23 -6.00 6.20
C VAL A 67 12.41 -6.84 5.72
N SER A 68 12.93 -7.73 6.57
CA SER A 68 14.06 -8.59 6.25
C SER A 68 13.77 -9.61 5.14
N LYS A 69 12.50 -9.92 4.92
CA LYS A 69 12.07 -10.92 3.95
C LYS A 69 11.59 -10.33 2.65
N GLY A 70 11.06 -9.09 2.65
CA GLY A 70 10.36 -8.52 1.49
C GLY A 70 10.56 -7.06 1.17
N SER A 71 11.30 -6.31 1.98
CA SER A 71 11.49 -4.87 1.76
C SER A 71 12.94 -4.44 1.94
N THR A 72 13.90 -5.32 1.67
CA THR A 72 15.33 -4.94 1.67
C THR A 72 15.69 -4.15 0.42
N THR A 73 16.74 -3.32 0.48
CA THR A 73 17.25 -2.58 -0.68
C THR A 73 17.57 -3.50 -1.85
N ALA A 74 18.16 -4.68 -1.59
CA ALA A 74 18.47 -5.66 -2.63
C ALA A 74 17.21 -6.13 -3.37
N MET A 75 16.09 -6.31 -2.65
CA MET A 75 14.81 -6.70 -3.26
C MET A 75 14.19 -5.57 -4.07
N MET A 76 14.29 -4.32 -3.60
CA MET A 76 13.84 -3.15 -4.35
C MET A 76 14.65 -2.97 -5.64
N VAL A 77 15.98 -3.11 -5.57
CA VAL A 77 16.85 -3.07 -6.75
C VAL A 77 16.49 -4.20 -7.71
N ASN A 78 16.34 -5.43 -7.21
CA ASN A 78 15.95 -6.57 -8.05
C ASN A 78 14.59 -6.37 -8.72
N LEU A 79 13.59 -5.81 -8.02
CA LEU A 79 12.29 -5.47 -8.60
C LEU A 79 12.45 -4.52 -9.79
N ILE A 80 13.25 -3.46 -9.61
CA ILE A 80 13.49 -2.43 -10.62
C ILE A 80 14.28 -2.96 -11.81
N THR A 81 15.31 -3.78 -11.60
CA THR A 81 16.25 -4.17 -12.67
C THR A 81 15.88 -5.47 -13.39
N SER A 82 15.11 -6.36 -12.76
CA SER A 82 14.80 -7.69 -13.33
C SER A 82 13.53 -7.74 -14.18
N LYS A 83 12.70 -6.69 -14.16
CA LYS A 83 11.40 -6.66 -14.84
C LYS A 83 11.45 -5.67 -15.99
N THR A 84 11.16 -6.11 -17.21
CA THR A 84 11.23 -5.27 -18.41
C THR A 84 9.87 -4.75 -18.85
N THR A 85 8.78 -5.35 -18.37
CA THR A 85 7.39 -5.01 -18.72
C THR A 85 6.55 -4.76 -17.47
N ILE A 86 5.48 -3.95 -17.61
CA ILE A 86 4.68 -3.45 -16.49
C ILE A 86 3.94 -4.56 -15.73
N GLY A 87 3.43 -5.60 -16.40
CA GLY A 87 2.73 -6.72 -15.75
C GLY A 87 3.60 -7.45 -14.72
N PRO A 88 4.74 -8.03 -15.10
CA PRO A 88 5.66 -8.65 -14.16
C PRO A 88 6.19 -7.69 -13.08
N PHE A 89 6.36 -6.40 -13.40
CA PHE A 89 6.77 -5.39 -12.43
C PHE A 89 5.71 -5.19 -11.34
N GLN A 90 4.47 -4.86 -11.72
CA GLN A 90 3.38 -4.64 -10.77
C GLN A 90 3.03 -5.91 -9.98
N ASP A 91 3.06 -7.08 -10.63
CA ASP A 91 2.73 -8.35 -9.98
C ASP A 91 3.80 -8.74 -8.96
N THR A 92 5.08 -8.50 -9.26
CA THR A 92 6.17 -8.75 -8.30
C THR A 92 6.17 -7.74 -7.16
N MET A 93 5.84 -6.47 -7.45
CA MET A 93 5.73 -5.43 -6.43
C MET A 93 4.62 -5.75 -5.41
N GLN A 94 3.46 -6.21 -5.89
CA GLN A 94 2.27 -6.49 -5.09
C GLN A 94 2.23 -7.92 -4.51
N GLY A 95 2.90 -8.89 -5.15
CA GLY A 95 2.73 -10.32 -4.89
C GLY A 95 3.05 -10.77 -3.46
N GLY A 96 2.44 -11.87 -3.03
CA GLY A 96 2.65 -12.48 -1.72
C GLY A 96 3.67 -13.61 -1.73
N ASN A 97 4.97 -13.32 -1.87
CA ASN A 97 6.07 -14.07 -1.25
C ASN A 97 7.48 -13.57 -1.66
N PRO A 98 7.96 -12.44 -1.10
CA PRO A 98 7.20 -11.28 -0.69
C PRO A 98 7.50 -10.06 -1.58
N GLY A 99 6.43 -9.43 -2.08
CA GLY A 99 6.49 -8.17 -2.82
C GLY A 99 6.67 -6.99 -1.88
N VAL A 100 7.42 -5.99 -2.35
CA VAL A 100 7.82 -4.83 -1.55
C VAL A 100 6.64 -4.04 -0.99
N HIS A 101 5.52 -3.98 -1.74
CA HIS A 101 4.28 -3.32 -1.31
C HIS A 101 3.62 -4.07 -0.17
N THR A 102 3.37 -5.36 -0.38
CA THR A 102 2.72 -6.25 0.60
C THR A 102 3.53 -6.31 1.89
N SER A 103 4.85 -6.50 1.81
CA SER A 103 5.69 -6.51 3.01
C SER A 103 5.74 -5.17 3.73
N ALA A 104 5.69 -4.05 3.02
CA ALA A 104 5.69 -2.74 3.67
C ALA A 104 4.39 -2.51 4.48
N HIS A 105 3.22 -2.86 3.93
CA HIS A 105 1.95 -2.77 4.67
C HIS A 105 1.95 -3.67 5.90
N PHE A 106 2.29 -4.94 5.72
CA PHE A 106 2.24 -5.91 6.83
C PHE A 106 3.37 -5.72 7.85
N THR A 107 4.45 -4.99 7.51
CA THR A 107 5.47 -4.56 8.49
C THR A 107 4.88 -3.59 9.51
N ILE A 108 4.00 -2.67 9.09
CA ILE A 108 3.24 -1.83 10.00
C ILE A 108 2.25 -2.71 10.77
N GLY A 109 1.56 -3.56 10.00
CA GLY A 109 0.65 -4.58 10.50
C GLY A 109 -0.54 -3.99 11.23
N SER A 110 -1.32 -4.87 11.86
CA SER A 110 -2.45 -4.50 12.72
C SER A 110 -3.42 -3.51 12.04
N ASP A 111 -4.16 -2.76 12.86
CA ASP A 111 -5.30 -1.95 12.46
C ASP A 111 -4.90 -0.48 12.24
N PRO A 112 -4.90 0.04 11.00
CA PRO A 112 -5.29 -0.58 9.73
C PRO A 112 -4.13 -0.91 8.79
N GLY A 113 -2.88 -0.84 9.25
CA GLY A 113 -1.71 -1.04 8.40
C GLY A 113 -1.70 -2.37 7.63
N GLY A 114 -2.32 -3.41 8.20
CA GLY A 114 -2.48 -4.72 7.56
C GLY A 114 -3.75 -4.89 6.71
N ASP A 115 -4.68 -3.95 6.70
CA ASP A 115 -5.96 -4.08 6.00
C ASP A 115 -5.92 -3.51 4.59
N PHE A 116 -6.28 -4.35 3.64
CA PHE A 116 -6.22 -3.99 2.22
C PHE A 116 -7.12 -2.80 1.86
N TYR A 117 -8.30 -2.67 2.46
CA TYR A 117 -9.29 -1.67 2.09
C TYR A 117 -9.12 -0.36 2.83
N THR A 118 -8.58 -0.42 4.05
CA THR A 118 -8.58 0.72 4.97
C THR A 118 -7.18 1.13 5.40
N SER A 119 -6.13 0.53 4.85
CA SER A 119 -4.74 0.97 5.07
C SER A 119 -4.47 2.47 4.95
N PRO A 120 -5.19 3.28 4.12
CA PRO A 120 -5.01 4.75 4.13
C PRO A 120 -5.28 5.44 5.46
N ASN A 121 -5.98 4.77 6.37
CA ASN A 121 -6.22 5.24 7.73
C ASN A 121 -4.96 5.16 8.61
N ASP A 122 -3.91 4.41 8.23
CA ASP A 122 -2.61 4.53 8.87
C ASP A 122 -1.83 5.69 8.22
N PRO A 123 -1.40 6.72 8.96
CA PRO A 123 -0.67 7.85 8.39
C PRO A 123 0.63 7.47 7.65
N ALA A 124 1.22 6.30 7.92
CA ALA A 124 2.38 5.79 7.20
C ALA A 124 2.07 5.31 5.78
N PHE A 125 0.79 5.12 5.43
CA PHE A 125 0.32 4.79 4.07
C PHE A 125 0.90 5.74 3.03
N TRP A 126 0.88 7.04 3.30
CA TRP A 126 1.32 8.07 2.34
C TRP A 126 2.83 8.00 2.08
N LEU A 127 3.63 7.70 3.11
CA LEU A 127 5.07 7.52 2.96
C LEU A 127 5.39 6.22 2.22
N LEU A 128 4.65 5.15 2.53
CA LEU A 128 4.76 3.86 1.85
C LEU A 128 4.46 4.03 0.36
N HIS A 129 3.32 4.63 0.01
CA HIS A 129 2.94 4.84 -1.39
C HIS A 129 3.83 5.86 -2.11
N GLY A 130 4.40 6.83 -1.40
CA GLY A 130 5.47 7.67 -1.95
C GLY A 130 6.70 6.86 -2.38
N GLN A 131 7.10 5.85 -1.60
CA GLN A 131 8.19 4.95 -1.99
C GLN A 131 7.78 3.99 -3.12
N ILE A 132 6.51 3.56 -3.18
CA ILE A 132 5.99 2.75 -4.29
C ILE A 132 6.05 3.51 -5.60
N ASP A 133 5.55 4.75 -5.61
CA ASP A 133 5.60 5.62 -6.78
C ASP A 133 7.04 5.95 -7.17
N ARG A 134 7.94 6.17 -6.20
CA ARG A 134 9.38 6.32 -6.46
C ARG A 134 9.99 5.09 -7.15
N LEU A 135 9.69 3.87 -6.70
CA LEU A 135 10.19 2.64 -7.35
C LEU A 135 9.64 2.50 -8.77
N TRP A 136 8.36 2.83 -8.99
CA TRP A 136 7.73 2.82 -10.31
C TRP A 136 8.35 3.86 -11.24
N THR A 137 8.52 5.09 -10.77
CA THR A 137 9.19 6.18 -11.49
C THR A 137 10.61 5.78 -11.91
N ILE A 138 11.41 5.21 -11.00
CA ILE A 138 12.76 4.74 -11.32
C ILE A 138 12.71 3.65 -12.39
N TRP A 139 11.77 2.71 -12.28
CA TRP A 139 11.59 1.65 -13.27
C TRP A 139 11.20 2.19 -14.66
N GLN A 140 10.29 3.17 -14.73
CA GLN A 140 9.91 3.84 -15.98
C GLN A 140 11.11 4.57 -16.60
N SER A 141 11.91 5.24 -15.76
CA SER A 141 13.04 6.10 -16.18
C SER A 141 14.17 5.35 -16.87
N GLN A 142 14.26 4.03 -16.70
CA GLN A 142 15.27 3.21 -17.40
C GLN A 142 15.01 3.07 -18.90
N ASP A 143 13.77 3.24 -19.36
CA ASP A 143 13.39 3.09 -20.76
C ASP A 143 12.07 3.85 -21.02
N LEU A 144 12.12 5.18 -20.81
CA LEU A 144 10.95 6.06 -20.89
C LEU A 144 10.09 5.85 -22.15
N PRO A 145 10.66 5.74 -23.38
CA PRO A 145 9.88 5.56 -24.59
C PRO A 145 9.01 4.30 -24.58
N ASN A 146 9.46 3.24 -23.90
CA ASN A 146 8.78 1.94 -23.88
C ASN A 146 8.09 1.64 -22.54
N ARG A 147 8.26 2.47 -21.50
CA ARG A 147 7.73 2.22 -20.14
C ARG A 147 6.82 3.31 -19.59
N MET A 148 6.70 4.47 -20.25
CA MET A 148 5.83 5.54 -19.76
C MET A 148 4.35 5.23 -20.01
N GLN A 149 3.98 4.96 -21.26
CA GLN A 149 2.59 4.76 -21.69
C GLN A 149 2.29 3.25 -21.83
N VAL A 150 2.38 2.52 -20.73
CA VAL A 150 2.12 1.08 -20.68
C VAL A 150 1.12 0.72 -19.59
N ILE A 151 0.31 -0.30 -19.84
CA ILE A 151 -0.65 -0.84 -18.88
C ILE A 151 -0.80 -2.35 -19.09
N ALA A 152 -1.06 -3.09 -18.02
CA ALA A 152 -1.36 -4.51 -18.06
C ALA A 152 -2.35 -4.89 -16.96
N GLY A 153 -3.13 -5.93 -17.19
CA GLY A 153 -4.14 -6.41 -16.26
C GLY A 153 -5.57 -6.11 -16.71
N GLY A 154 -6.51 -6.45 -15.84
CA GLY A 154 -7.93 -6.29 -16.04
C GLY A 154 -8.54 -5.26 -15.08
N THR A 155 -9.76 -4.81 -15.39
CA THR A 155 -10.47 -3.77 -14.63
C THR A 155 -10.98 -4.23 -13.26
N SER A 156 -10.82 -5.51 -12.93
CA SER A 156 -11.17 -6.09 -11.63
C SER A 156 -9.94 -6.69 -10.93
N MET A 157 -10.05 -6.81 -9.60
CA MET A 157 -8.99 -7.38 -8.76
C MET A 157 -8.49 -8.74 -9.27
N MET A 158 -7.20 -9.02 -9.08
CA MET A 158 -6.51 -10.21 -9.59
C MET A 158 -6.51 -10.34 -11.12
N GLY A 159 -6.63 -9.22 -11.84
CA GLY A 159 -6.57 -9.20 -13.31
C GLY A 159 -7.86 -9.68 -14.00
N GLY A 160 -8.97 -9.80 -13.28
CA GLY A 160 -10.27 -10.11 -13.85
C GLY A 160 -10.89 -8.92 -14.59
N GLY A 161 -12.10 -9.11 -15.14
CA GLY A 161 -12.81 -8.05 -15.85
C GLY A 161 -12.33 -7.84 -17.29
N ALA A 162 -12.58 -6.65 -17.83
CA ALA A 162 -12.12 -6.29 -19.17
C ALA A 162 -10.63 -5.92 -19.14
N ALA A 163 -9.90 -6.13 -20.24
CA ALA A 163 -8.52 -5.66 -20.33
C ALA A 163 -8.46 -4.13 -20.17
N GLN A 164 -7.60 -3.66 -19.25
CA GLN A 164 -7.44 -2.24 -19.00
C GLN A 164 -6.81 -1.51 -20.19
N LYS A 165 -7.17 -0.23 -20.33
CA LYS A 165 -6.66 0.67 -21.35
C LYS A 165 -6.17 1.96 -20.69
N LEU A 166 -5.16 2.58 -21.29
CA LEU A 166 -4.68 3.90 -20.86
C LEU A 166 -5.77 4.99 -20.94
N THR A 167 -6.84 4.76 -21.70
CA THR A 167 -8.01 5.63 -21.81
C THR A 167 -9.08 5.38 -20.75
N ASP A 168 -8.92 4.37 -19.90
CA ASP A 168 -9.86 4.12 -18.82
C ASP A 168 -9.81 5.27 -17.81
N ASN A 169 -10.96 5.60 -17.25
CA ASN A 169 -11.09 6.69 -16.27
C ASN A 169 -10.75 6.20 -14.86
N ILE A 170 -10.02 7.01 -14.11
CA ILE A 170 -9.86 6.86 -12.66
C ILE A 170 -10.75 7.88 -11.98
N ASP A 171 -11.75 7.38 -11.26
CA ASP A 171 -12.71 8.19 -10.49
C ASP A 171 -12.44 8.02 -8.99
N ILE A 172 -11.91 9.09 -8.40
CA ILE A 172 -11.71 9.25 -6.96
C ILE A 172 -12.54 10.43 -6.45
N SER A 173 -13.74 10.64 -6.99
CA SER A 173 -14.65 11.77 -6.69
C SER A 173 -14.96 11.97 -5.20
N ASN A 174 -14.79 10.93 -4.37
CA ASN A 174 -14.87 11.04 -2.91
C ASN A 174 -13.73 11.87 -2.27
N VAL A 175 -12.66 12.14 -3.02
CA VAL A 175 -11.44 12.81 -2.55
C VAL A 175 -11.01 13.96 -3.49
N ALA A 176 -11.19 13.81 -4.80
CA ALA A 176 -10.82 14.83 -5.79
C ALA A 176 -11.92 15.01 -6.85
N SER A 177 -12.23 16.26 -7.20
CA SER A 177 -13.37 16.59 -8.07
C SER A 177 -13.18 16.28 -9.55
N LYS A 178 -11.97 15.93 -9.98
CA LYS A 178 -11.63 15.72 -11.39
C LYS A 178 -11.34 14.25 -11.68
N VAL A 179 -12.00 13.74 -12.70
CA VAL A 179 -11.75 12.43 -13.29
C VAL A 179 -10.67 12.57 -14.36
N TYR A 180 -9.67 11.71 -14.33
CA TYR A 180 -8.57 11.66 -15.29
C TYR A 180 -8.57 10.31 -16.01
N GLN A 181 -8.04 10.28 -17.23
CA GLN A 181 -7.69 9.01 -17.87
C GLN A 181 -6.34 8.53 -17.35
N ILE A 182 -6.11 7.21 -17.31
CA ILE A 182 -4.84 6.65 -16.82
C ILE A 182 -3.63 7.26 -17.55
N LYS A 183 -3.72 7.49 -18.87
CA LYS A 183 -2.64 8.10 -19.68
C LYS A 183 -2.17 9.47 -19.17
N ASP A 184 -3.03 10.20 -18.46
CA ASP A 184 -2.73 11.52 -17.90
C ASP A 184 -2.05 11.43 -16.53
N LEU A 185 -1.96 10.22 -15.96
CA LEU A 185 -1.48 9.95 -14.59
C LEU A 185 -0.20 9.10 -14.54
N VAL A 186 0.32 8.64 -15.67
CA VAL A 186 1.51 7.76 -15.71
C VAL A 186 2.85 8.48 -15.65
N SER A 187 2.86 9.81 -15.78
CA SER A 187 4.07 10.64 -15.77
C SER A 187 4.03 11.64 -14.63
N ILE A 188 5.11 11.71 -13.85
CA ILE A 188 5.23 12.61 -12.69
C ILE A 188 5.50 14.09 -13.07
N THR A 189 5.69 14.37 -14.35
CA THR A 189 5.93 15.72 -14.90
C THR A 189 4.97 16.11 -16.02
N ASP A 190 3.94 15.31 -16.28
CA ASP A 190 2.88 15.65 -17.24
C ASP A 190 1.50 15.59 -16.56
N GLY A 191 0.45 15.98 -17.31
CA GLY A 191 -0.91 15.95 -16.80
C GLY A 191 -1.07 16.85 -15.56
N PRO A 192 -1.59 16.34 -14.42
CA PRO A 192 -1.70 17.11 -13.19
C PRO A 192 -0.43 17.14 -12.34
N PHE A 193 0.64 16.45 -12.74
CA PHE A 193 1.82 16.23 -11.92
C PHE A 193 3.01 17.07 -12.38
N CYS A 194 3.79 17.55 -11.41
CA CYS A 194 5.03 18.29 -11.64
C CYS A 194 5.94 18.14 -10.41
N TYR A 195 6.47 16.95 -10.20
CA TYR A 195 7.35 16.64 -9.06
C TYR A 195 8.50 15.71 -9.47
N VAL A 196 9.48 15.55 -8.56
CA VAL A 196 10.59 14.61 -8.67
C VAL A 196 10.89 13.99 -7.31
N TYR A 197 11.59 12.86 -7.31
CA TYR A 197 12.12 12.22 -6.10
C TYR A 197 13.62 12.44 -5.96
N GLU A 198 14.08 12.82 -4.78
CA GLU A 198 15.49 12.78 -4.36
C GLU A 198 15.79 11.51 -3.55
#